data_AF-A0A7I4XVZ2-F1
#
_entry.id   AF-A0A7I4XVZ2-F1
#
_cell.length_a   1.000
_cell.length_b   1.000
_cell.length_c   1.000
_cell.angle_alpha   90.00
_cell.angle_beta   90.00
_cell.angle_gamma   90.00
#
_symmetry.space_group_name_H-M   'P 1'
#
loop_
_entity.id
_entity.type
_entity.pdbx_description
1 polymer ?
#
loop_
_entity_poly.entity_id
_entity_poly.type
_entity_poly.pdbx_seq_one_letter_code
_entity_poly.pdbx_strand_id
1 'polypeptide(L)'
;MENQPASRPYLLWRGENEAALYYIDQKHIYTIGRRCTCDVAFPNSCLLPIHVTIYRNIRRNRIGYTISACSSGQVAVNDEALPSGHKRDLAFHDVITLLEGTRSIRLIFSEKEAGIVDDLRPYLFWSSNSCVHVRYLEEKKCFSIGSDRACDVSLPAPHLAANHATIVRNICRGSIQFSIKPIFSRRAHVFVNGIQVSKKGTKTLTSGDILTVSKDPQAVKFRFNSGDGARERTTASSSPKSSSARNVSQFSQTQDTPSPDAKTATKTTSQKQQVKLERNDTISLTQLEANLTCCVCLNIFFKPINIDPCNHKCCYSCVLSWLQQNRFVGRCPQCRCTIMSVKLDPALNSIVETMLTMKPALRRSNEEVAMIEELEARNMREYQNLLQYSLTVDAFLPQPQSPWMP
;
A
#
# COMPACT_ATOMS: atom_id res chain seq x y z
N MET A 1 -41.06 10.69 4.26
CA MET A 1 -39.85 10.78 5.11
C MET A 1 -38.75 10.08 4.36
N GLU A 2 -37.89 10.86 3.74
CA GLU A 2 -36.76 10.39 2.94
C GLU A 2 -35.84 9.60 3.87
N ASN A 3 -35.62 8.33 3.54
CA ASN A 3 -34.87 7.38 4.34
C ASN A 3 -33.40 7.83 4.35
N GLN A 4 -33.01 8.66 5.34
CA GLN A 4 -31.60 8.99 5.53
C GLN A 4 -30.83 7.68 5.71
N PRO A 5 -29.78 7.42 4.92
CA PRO A 5 -28.98 6.22 5.11
C PRO A 5 -28.45 6.20 6.54
N ALA A 6 -28.62 5.08 7.23
CA ALA A 6 -28.13 4.90 8.59
C ALA A 6 -26.64 5.27 8.66
N SER A 7 -26.29 6.20 9.55
CA SER A 7 -24.94 6.70 9.73
C SER A 7 -24.00 5.54 10.04
N ARG A 8 -22.91 5.39 9.27
CA ARG A 8 -22.00 4.24 9.40
C ARG A 8 -20.98 4.50 10.52
N PRO A 9 -20.86 3.62 11.53
CA PRO A 9 -19.87 3.76 12.60
C PRO A 9 -18.45 3.61 12.05
N TYR A 10 -17.54 4.46 12.51
CA TYR A 10 -16.16 4.53 12.05
C TYR A 10 -15.19 4.93 13.17
N LEU A 11 -13.90 4.68 12.93
CA LEU A 11 -12.79 5.25 13.69
C LEU A 11 -12.12 6.35 12.87
N LEU A 12 -12.04 7.56 13.42
CA LEU A 12 -11.35 8.70 12.80
C LEU A 12 -9.94 8.82 13.36
N TRP A 13 -8.97 8.81 12.46
CA TRP A 13 -7.59 9.11 12.74
C TRP A 13 -7.16 10.41 12.04
N ARG A 14 -6.40 11.25 12.73
CA ARG A 14 -5.75 12.43 12.14
C ARG A 14 -4.26 12.42 12.50
N GLY A 15 -3.42 12.35 11.48
CA GLY A 15 -2.00 12.65 11.55
C GLY A 15 -1.72 14.08 11.07
N GLU A 16 -0.45 14.43 11.02
CA GLU A 16 0.01 15.76 10.60
C GLU A 16 -0.29 16.04 9.11
N ASN A 17 0.03 15.07 8.25
CA ASN A 17 -0.06 15.17 6.78
C ASN A 17 -1.01 14.14 6.16
N GLU A 18 -1.82 13.48 6.98
CA GLU A 18 -2.81 12.51 6.51
C GLU A 18 -3.93 12.33 7.53
N ALA A 19 -5.09 11.88 7.06
CA ALA A 19 -6.23 11.53 7.88
C ALA A 19 -6.94 10.32 7.28
N ALA A 20 -7.62 9.55 8.13
CA ALA A 20 -8.37 8.38 7.69
C ALA A 20 -9.62 8.14 8.52
N LEU A 21 -10.67 7.63 7.87
CA LEU A 21 -11.85 7.02 8.48
C LEU A 21 -11.81 5.52 8.20
N TYR A 22 -11.99 4.71 9.23
CA TYR A 22 -12.10 3.26 9.10
C TYR A 22 -13.50 2.83 9.52
N TYR A 23 -14.30 2.37 8.56
CA TYR A 23 -15.65 1.88 8.85
C TYR A 23 -15.60 0.56 9.61
N ILE A 24 -16.36 0.48 10.70
CA ILE A 24 -16.38 -0.68 11.59
C ILE A 24 -17.77 -1.35 11.65
N ASP A 25 -18.44 -1.45 10.51
CA ASP A 25 -19.81 -1.98 10.37
C ASP A 25 -19.94 -3.32 9.59
N GLN A 26 -18.90 -3.74 8.85
CA GLN A 26 -18.91 -4.92 7.97
C GLN A 26 -18.52 -6.26 8.63
N LYS A 27 -17.80 -6.26 9.73
CA LYS A 27 -17.24 -7.43 10.45
C LYS A 27 -17.67 -7.43 11.91
N HIS A 28 -17.55 -8.60 12.54
CA HIS A 28 -17.73 -8.75 14.00
C HIS A 28 -16.50 -8.38 14.82
N ILE A 29 -15.32 -8.43 14.22
CA ILE A 29 -14.03 -8.20 14.89
C ILE A 29 -13.19 -7.30 14.00
N TYR A 30 -12.63 -6.26 14.61
CA TYR A 30 -11.66 -5.36 14.00
C TYR A 30 -10.39 -5.34 14.82
N THR A 31 -9.26 -5.32 14.12
CA THR A 31 -7.93 -5.31 14.73
C THR A 31 -7.22 -4.01 14.39
N ILE A 32 -6.53 -3.46 15.38
CA ILE A 32 -5.73 -2.25 15.25
C ILE A 32 -4.30 -2.58 15.70
N GLY A 33 -3.30 -2.24 14.89
CA GLY A 33 -1.91 -2.50 15.26
C GLY A 33 -0.92 -2.25 14.13
N ARG A 34 0.30 -2.75 14.31
CA ARG A 34 1.41 -2.54 13.37
C ARG A 34 1.36 -3.43 12.14
N ARG A 35 0.71 -4.60 12.20
CA ARG A 35 0.60 -5.48 11.02
C ARG A 35 -0.28 -4.84 9.96
N CYS A 36 0.15 -4.91 8.70
CA CYS A 36 -0.66 -4.51 7.54
C CYS A 36 -1.93 -5.34 7.35
N THR A 37 -2.03 -6.50 8.02
CA THR A 37 -3.21 -7.36 8.00
C THR A 37 -4.27 -6.91 9.01
N CYS A 38 -3.95 -5.92 9.86
CA CYS A 38 -4.94 -5.31 10.73
C CYS A 38 -5.94 -4.51 9.89
N ASP A 39 -7.18 -4.42 10.37
CA ASP A 39 -8.21 -3.60 9.74
C ASP A 39 -7.86 -2.11 9.79
N VAL A 40 -7.21 -1.70 10.88
CA VAL A 40 -6.58 -0.39 11.03
C VAL A 40 -5.09 -0.59 11.29
N ALA A 41 -4.27 -0.34 10.28
CA ALA A 41 -2.84 -0.60 10.33
C ALA A 41 -2.02 0.68 10.45
N PHE A 42 -1.11 0.72 11.42
CA PHE A 42 -0.08 1.76 11.57
C PHE A 42 1.30 1.11 11.41
N PRO A 43 1.76 0.82 10.18
CA PRO A 43 2.95 0.00 9.96
C PRO A 43 4.26 0.64 10.43
N ASN A 44 4.30 1.97 10.50
CA ASN A 44 5.48 2.75 10.93
C ASN A 44 5.44 3.12 12.43
N SER A 45 4.51 2.53 13.18
CA SER A 45 4.35 2.76 14.62
C SER A 45 5.23 1.85 15.48
N CYS A 46 5.31 2.16 16.78
CA CYS A 46 5.86 1.25 17.79
C CYS A 46 4.80 0.30 18.38
N LEU A 47 3.60 0.23 17.80
CA LEU A 47 2.53 -0.63 18.29
C LEU A 47 2.88 -2.12 18.21
N LEU A 48 2.17 -2.90 19.01
CA LEU A 48 2.17 -4.36 18.89
C LEU A 48 1.65 -4.80 17.52
N PRO A 49 2.02 -6.02 17.05
CA PRO A 49 1.54 -6.54 15.79
C PRO A 49 0.01 -6.51 15.65
N ILE A 50 -0.69 -6.89 16.73
CA ILE A 50 -2.09 -6.59 17.00
C ILE A 50 -2.10 -5.97 18.39
N HIS A 51 -2.58 -4.74 18.49
CA HIS A 51 -2.47 -3.92 19.70
C HIS A 51 -3.81 -3.77 20.41
N VAL A 52 -4.87 -3.58 19.64
CA VAL A 52 -6.25 -3.48 20.10
C VAL A 52 -7.15 -4.35 19.24
N THR A 53 -8.18 -4.94 19.86
CA THR A 53 -9.29 -5.59 19.17
C THR A 53 -10.60 -4.91 19.55
N ILE A 54 -11.42 -4.57 18.55
CA ILE A 54 -12.77 -4.05 18.72
C ILE A 54 -13.77 -5.11 18.26
N TYR A 55 -14.73 -5.43 19.11
CA TYR A 55 -15.81 -6.36 18.85
C TYR A 55 -17.10 -5.60 18.56
N ARG A 56 -17.72 -5.89 17.42
CA ARG A 56 -19.06 -5.44 17.08
C ARG A 56 -20.07 -6.47 17.58
N ASN A 57 -20.73 -6.14 18.68
CA ASN A 57 -21.69 -6.97 19.37
C ASN A 57 -23.11 -6.66 18.88
N ILE A 58 -23.85 -7.69 18.48
CA ILE A 58 -25.26 -7.55 18.06
C ILE A 58 -26.12 -8.26 19.09
N ARG A 59 -26.98 -7.53 19.80
CA ARG A 59 -27.90 -8.09 20.80
C ARG A 59 -29.29 -7.47 20.65
N ARG A 60 -30.33 -8.31 20.51
CA ARG A 60 -31.75 -7.88 20.47
C ARG A 60 -31.98 -6.64 19.58
N ASN A 61 -31.43 -6.67 18.37
CA ASN A 61 -31.51 -5.58 17.38
C ASN A 61 -30.81 -4.26 17.76
N ARG A 62 -29.93 -4.26 18.76
CA ARG A 62 -28.99 -3.17 19.04
C ARG A 62 -27.57 -3.59 18.71
N ILE A 63 -26.84 -2.68 18.07
CA ILE A 63 -25.41 -2.85 17.78
C ILE A 63 -24.65 -2.08 18.86
N GLY A 64 -23.67 -2.73 19.49
CA GLY A 64 -22.75 -2.14 20.46
C GLY A 64 -21.31 -2.52 20.13
N TYR A 65 -20.37 -1.78 20.68
CA TYR A 65 -18.94 -1.96 20.41
C TYR A 65 -18.19 -2.15 21.72
N THR A 66 -17.33 -3.17 21.79
CA THR A 66 -16.41 -3.34 22.92
C THR A 66 -14.96 -3.33 22.44
N ILE A 67 -14.10 -2.69 23.20
CA ILE A 67 -12.66 -2.63 22.96
C ILE A 67 -11.92 -3.48 23.98
N SER A 68 -10.87 -4.17 23.54
CA SER A 68 -9.95 -4.93 24.39
C SER A 68 -8.51 -4.62 24.00
N ALA A 69 -7.68 -4.31 24.99
CA ALA A 69 -6.23 -4.20 24.82
C ALA A 69 -5.59 -5.59 24.78
N CYS A 70 -4.60 -5.80 23.91
CA CYS A 70 -3.85 -7.06 23.84
C CYS A 70 -2.65 -7.11 24.82
N SER A 71 -2.25 -5.97 25.39
CA SER A 71 -1.20 -5.86 26.41
C SER A 71 -1.59 -4.84 27.48
N SER A 72 -0.88 -4.85 28.61
CA SER A 72 -1.13 -3.92 29.71
C SER A 72 -0.44 -2.57 29.44
N GLY A 73 -1.13 -1.47 29.75
CA GLY A 73 -0.52 -0.15 29.94
C GLY A 73 -0.21 0.65 28.66
N GLN A 74 -0.75 0.27 27.49
CA GLN A 74 -0.50 0.99 26.24
C GLN A 74 -1.77 1.49 25.52
N VAL A 75 -2.94 1.29 26.12
CA VAL A 75 -4.22 1.70 25.55
C VAL A 75 -5.01 2.45 26.60
N ALA A 76 -5.60 3.58 26.22
CA ALA A 76 -6.53 4.32 27.05
C ALA A 76 -7.80 4.65 26.24
N VAL A 77 -8.92 4.79 26.93
CA VAL A 77 -10.19 5.27 26.36
C VAL A 77 -10.63 6.46 27.19
N ASN A 78 -10.77 7.63 26.58
CA ASN A 78 -11.03 8.90 27.26
C ASN A 78 -10.01 9.16 28.39
N ASP A 79 -8.73 8.98 28.09
CA ASP A 79 -7.59 9.12 29.00
C ASP A 79 -7.56 8.15 30.20
N GLU A 80 -8.52 7.24 30.31
CA GLU A 80 -8.52 6.16 31.29
C GLU A 80 -7.86 4.90 30.71
N ALA A 81 -6.84 4.38 31.40
CA ALA A 81 -6.12 3.19 30.99
C ALA A 81 -7.06 1.96 30.86
N LEU A 82 -6.91 1.22 29.76
CA LEU A 82 -7.59 -0.05 29.52
C LEU A 82 -6.62 -1.21 29.84
N PRO A 83 -6.80 -1.95 30.95
CA PRO A 83 -5.92 -3.05 31.31
C PRO A 83 -6.01 -4.21 30.31
N SER A 84 -4.92 -4.98 30.21
CA SER A 84 -4.90 -6.18 29.37
C SER A 84 -6.02 -7.15 29.76
N GLY A 85 -6.64 -7.79 28.77
CA GLY A 85 -7.69 -8.79 28.98
C GLY A 85 -9.04 -8.23 29.43
N HIS A 86 -9.16 -6.93 29.69
CA HIS A 86 -10.43 -6.27 30.02
C HIS A 86 -11.12 -5.78 28.76
N LYS A 87 -12.44 -5.94 28.72
CA LYS A 87 -13.30 -5.36 27.69
C LYS A 87 -13.98 -4.12 28.26
N ARG A 88 -14.03 -3.05 27.46
CA ARG A 88 -14.76 -1.82 27.76
C ARG A 88 -15.76 -1.54 26.65
N ASP A 89 -16.98 -1.13 26.99
CA ASP A 89 -17.94 -0.65 25.99
C ASP A 89 -17.48 0.70 25.43
N LEU A 90 -17.62 0.87 24.12
CA LEU A 90 -17.34 2.12 23.42
C LEU A 90 -18.65 2.89 23.15
N ALA A 91 -18.65 4.17 23.51
CA ALA A 91 -19.67 5.13 23.13
C ALA A 91 -19.16 6.03 21.99
N PHE A 92 -20.06 6.55 21.17
CA PHE A 92 -19.67 7.53 20.16
C PHE A 92 -19.07 8.77 20.82
N HIS A 93 -18.04 9.31 20.17
CA HIS A 93 -17.11 10.34 20.62
C HIS A 93 -16.02 9.87 21.61
N ASP A 94 -16.00 8.58 21.97
CA ASP A 94 -14.88 8.03 22.74
C ASP A 94 -13.56 8.18 21.97
N VAL A 95 -12.53 8.61 22.68
CA VAL A 95 -11.17 8.76 22.18
C VAL A 95 -10.33 7.58 22.65
N ILE A 96 -9.95 6.73 21.70
CA ILE A 96 -9.03 5.62 21.92
C ILE A 96 -7.61 6.13 21.69
N THR A 97 -6.79 6.12 22.74
CA THR A 97 -5.39 6.54 22.71
C THR A 97 -4.49 5.31 22.77
N LEU A 98 -3.67 5.09 21.74
CA LEU A 98 -2.66 4.04 21.67
C LEU A 98 -1.29 4.68 21.96
N LEU A 99 -0.63 4.26 23.04
CA LEU A 99 0.63 4.83 23.51
C LEU A 99 1.82 4.17 22.82
N GLU A 100 2.74 4.99 22.31
CA GLU A 100 3.94 4.60 21.57
C GLU A 100 5.17 5.33 22.14
N GLY A 101 5.61 4.91 23.32
CA GLY A 101 6.67 5.61 24.04
C GLY A 101 6.22 7.03 24.42
N THR A 102 6.85 8.06 23.84
CA THR A 102 6.49 9.47 24.07
C THR A 102 5.43 10.00 23.11
N ARG A 103 5.04 9.21 22.10
CA ARG A 103 4.01 9.56 21.12
C ARG A 103 2.72 8.79 21.39
N SER A 104 1.64 9.23 20.78
CA SER A 104 0.36 8.51 20.84
C SER A 104 -0.37 8.60 19.52
N ILE A 105 -1.06 7.52 19.15
CA ILE A 105 -2.06 7.54 18.08
C ILE A 105 -3.43 7.67 18.73
N ARG A 106 -4.20 8.69 18.32
CA ARG A 106 -5.57 8.91 18.80
C ARG A 106 -6.58 8.57 17.71
N LEU A 107 -7.59 7.79 18.09
CA LEU A 107 -8.71 7.39 17.26
C LEU A 107 -10.01 7.84 17.91
N ILE A 108 -10.86 8.53 17.17
CA ILE A 108 -12.18 8.96 17.66
C ILE A 108 -13.22 7.99 17.10
N PHE A 109 -13.94 7.30 17.97
CA PHE A 109 -15.06 6.46 17.57
C PHE A 109 -16.29 7.34 17.32
N SER A 110 -16.91 7.28 16.15
CA SER A 110 -18.06 8.13 15.81
C SER A 110 -18.93 7.46 14.75
N GLU A 111 -20.14 7.98 14.55
CA GLU A 111 -21.04 7.59 13.46
C GLU A 111 -21.42 8.76 12.55
N LYS A 112 -21.37 10.01 13.04
CA LYS A 112 -21.77 11.20 12.28
C LYS A 112 -20.68 11.55 11.28
N GLU A 113 -20.98 11.68 9.99
CA GLU A 113 -19.98 12.10 9.01
C GLU A 113 -19.38 13.46 9.39
N ALA A 114 -18.13 13.46 9.85
CA ALA A 114 -17.34 14.65 10.07
C ALA A 114 -16.48 14.88 8.84
N GLY A 115 -16.33 16.13 8.41
CA GLY A 115 -15.38 16.47 7.36
C GLY A 115 -13.97 16.09 7.80
N ILE A 116 -13.31 15.18 7.07
CA ILE A 116 -11.93 14.76 7.34
C ILE A 116 -10.89 15.52 6.52
N VAL A 117 -11.35 16.28 5.53
CA VAL A 117 -10.53 17.11 4.66
C VAL A 117 -10.46 18.53 5.21
N ASP A 118 -9.30 19.12 5.06
CA ASP A 118 -9.09 20.57 5.10
C ASP A 118 -8.94 21.05 3.65
N ASP A 119 -9.99 21.67 3.11
CA ASP A 119 -10.05 22.12 1.71
C ASP A 119 -9.12 23.29 1.39
N LEU A 120 -8.47 23.88 2.41
CA LEU A 120 -7.45 24.90 2.24
C LEU A 120 -6.06 24.30 1.97
N ARG A 121 -5.90 22.99 2.17
CA ARG A 121 -4.64 22.29 1.94
C ARG A 121 -4.75 21.46 0.64
N PRO A 122 -3.73 21.41 -0.21
CA PRO A 122 -3.71 20.49 -1.33
C PRO A 122 -3.68 19.04 -0.82
N TYR A 123 -4.56 18.20 -1.35
CA TYR A 123 -4.67 16.81 -0.91
C TYR A 123 -5.02 15.84 -2.04
N LEU A 124 -4.73 14.58 -1.77
CA LEU A 124 -5.26 13.43 -2.49
C LEU A 124 -6.25 12.68 -1.59
N PHE A 125 -7.46 12.46 -2.11
CA PHE A 125 -8.55 11.77 -1.41
C PHE A 125 -8.86 10.47 -2.13
N TRP A 126 -9.05 9.38 -1.38
CA TRP A 126 -9.57 8.14 -1.93
C TRP A 126 -10.42 7.41 -0.90
N SER A 127 -11.35 6.60 -1.38
CA SER A 127 -12.26 5.85 -0.53
C SER A 127 -12.47 4.45 -1.06
N SER A 128 -12.85 3.56 -0.15
CA SER A 128 -13.32 2.21 -0.39
C SER A 128 -14.54 1.96 0.50
N ASN A 129 -15.09 0.75 0.42
CA ASN A 129 -16.21 0.38 1.30
C ASN A 129 -15.79 0.33 2.79
N SER A 130 -14.52 0.09 3.09
CA SER A 130 -14.02 -0.10 4.46
C SER A 130 -13.28 1.13 5.03
N CYS A 131 -12.85 2.07 4.19
CA CYS A 131 -12.13 3.24 4.67
C CYS A 131 -12.19 4.43 3.71
N VAL A 132 -11.94 5.61 4.26
CA VAL A 132 -11.69 6.86 3.53
C VAL A 132 -10.34 7.40 3.97
N HIS A 133 -9.55 7.91 3.04
CA HIS A 133 -8.22 8.44 3.32
C HIS A 133 -7.98 9.77 2.62
N VAL A 134 -7.17 10.59 3.28
CA VAL A 134 -6.69 11.88 2.81
C VAL A 134 -5.18 11.93 3.01
N ARG A 135 -4.44 12.28 1.96
CA ARG A 135 -3.02 12.60 2.04
C ARG A 135 -2.80 14.05 1.63
N TYR A 136 -2.29 14.88 2.54
CA TYR A 136 -1.91 16.26 2.22
C TYR A 136 -0.59 16.27 1.45
N LEU A 137 -0.44 17.25 0.54
CA LEU A 137 0.63 17.29 -0.46
C LEU A 137 1.51 18.55 -0.29
N GLU A 138 2.02 18.80 0.91
CA GLU A 138 2.69 20.06 1.25
C GLU A 138 4.13 19.87 1.73
N GLU A 139 4.40 18.76 2.41
CA GLU A 139 5.64 18.51 3.14
C GLU A 139 6.79 18.02 2.24
N LYS A 140 6.50 17.66 0.99
CA LYS A 140 7.48 17.16 0.01
C LYS A 140 7.31 17.84 -1.35
N LYS A 141 8.36 17.74 -2.17
CA LYS A 141 8.31 18.10 -3.59
C LYS A 141 7.70 16.99 -4.44
N CYS A 142 7.94 15.74 -4.08
CA CYS A 142 7.51 14.57 -4.84
C CYS A 142 6.79 13.60 -3.90
N PHE A 143 5.64 13.11 -4.33
CA PHE A 143 4.81 12.16 -3.60
C PHE A 143 4.61 10.93 -4.47
N SER A 144 5.12 9.81 -4.00
CA SER A 144 5.04 8.51 -4.68
C SER A 144 3.73 7.81 -4.38
N ILE A 145 3.15 7.19 -5.41
CA ILE A 145 1.94 6.37 -5.32
C ILE A 145 2.30 4.96 -5.78
N GLY A 146 1.98 3.94 -5.00
CA GLY A 146 2.34 2.57 -5.31
C GLY A 146 1.79 1.53 -4.35
N SER A 147 2.07 0.26 -4.63
CA SER A 147 1.78 -0.85 -3.71
C SER A 147 2.91 -1.13 -2.72
N ASP A 148 4.09 -0.54 -2.93
CA ASP A 148 5.18 -0.59 -1.96
C ASP A 148 4.85 0.26 -0.73
N ARG A 149 5.23 -0.21 0.46
CA ARG A 149 5.03 0.50 1.74
C ARG A 149 5.92 1.72 1.88
N ALA A 150 7.00 1.80 1.10
CA ALA A 150 7.84 2.98 1.05
C ALA A 150 7.18 4.16 0.31
N CYS A 151 6.06 3.94 -0.41
CA CYS A 151 5.35 5.01 -1.10
C CYS A 151 4.62 5.95 -0.13
N ASP A 152 4.53 7.22 -0.49
CA ASP A 152 3.79 8.24 0.26
C ASP A 152 2.28 7.95 0.28
N VAL A 153 1.76 7.42 -0.82
CA VAL A 153 0.42 6.84 -0.93
C VAL A 153 0.59 5.36 -1.25
N SER A 154 0.54 4.54 -0.20
CA SER A 154 0.74 3.09 -0.29
C SER A 154 -0.59 2.33 -0.16
N LEU A 155 -0.94 1.55 -1.18
CA LEU A 155 -2.17 0.75 -1.19
C LEU A 155 -1.93 -0.61 -1.86
N PRO A 156 -2.26 -1.74 -1.19
CA PRO A 156 -2.15 -3.07 -1.76
C PRO A 156 -3.29 -3.34 -2.75
N ALA A 157 -3.24 -2.72 -3.93
CA ALA A 157 -4.26 -2.90 -4.98
C ALA A 157 -3.68 -3.65 -6.19
N PRO A 158 -4.47 -4.52 -6.86
CA PRO A 158 -3.99 -5.37 -7.96
C PRO A 158 -3.45 -4.59 -9.17
N HIS A 159 -3.93 -3.37 -9.38
CA HIS A 159 -3.52 -2.51 -10.50
C HIS A 159 -2.36 -1.56 -10.17
N LEU A 160 -1.90 -1.55 -8.91
CA LEU A 160 -0.79 -0.70 -8.47
C LEU A 160 0.55 -1.45 -8.61
N ALA A 161 1.46 -0.92 -9.43
CA ALA A 161 2.86 -1.30 -9.41
C ALA A 161 3.50 -0.87 -8.08
N ALA A 162 4.61 -1.51 -7.69
CA ALA A 162 5.35 -1.20 -6.46
C ALA A 162 5.62 0.31 -6.32
N ASN A 163 6.15 0.92 -7.38
CA ASN A 163 6.16 2.37 -7.60
C ASN A 163 5.39 2.66 -8.89
N HIS A 164 4.23 3.28 -8.79
CA HIS A 164 3.31 3.45 -9.93
C HIS A 164 3.38 4.86 -10.51
N ALA A 165 3.28 5.89 -9.68
CA ALA A 165 3.27 7.27 -10.14
C ALA A 165 3.96 8.19 -9.14
N THR A 166 4.25 9.41 -9.58
CA THR A 166 4.72 10.48 -8.71
C THR A 166 3.92 11.75 -8.98
N ILE A 167 3.30 12.31 -7.94
CA ILE A 167 2.80 13.68 -7.96
C ILE A 167 3.97 14.60 -7.63
N VAL A 168 4.19 15.62 -8.44
CA VAL A 168 5.24 16.62 -8.28
C VAL A 168 4.58 17.96 -7.99
N ARG A 169 4.95 18.53 -6.84
CA ARG A 169 4.62 19.89 -6.41
C ARG A 169 5.71 20.83 -6.94
N ASN A 170 5.32 21.76 -7.81
CA ASN A 170 6.20 22.78 -8.37
C ASN A 170 5.76 24.17 -7.91
N ILE A 171 6.72 25.06 -7.71
CA ILE A 171 6.45 26.48 -7.48
C ILE A 171 6.76 27.19 -8.78
N CYS A 172 5.73 27.71 -9.44
CA CYS A 172 5.82 28.38 -10.74
C CYS A 172 5.39 29.83 -10.55
N ARG A 173 6.32 30.79 -10.69
CA ARG A 173 6.00 32.25 -10.59
C ARG A 173 5.23 32.63 -9.32
N GLY A 174 5.56 32.00 -8.19
CA GLY A 174 4.91 32.26 -6.90
C GLY A 174 3.60 31.51 -6.66
N SER A 175 3.09 30.74 -7.62
CA SER A 175 1.95 29.83 -7.42
C SER A 175 2.39 28.37 -7.35
N ILE A 176 1.68 27.58 -6.55
CA ILE A 176 1.92 26.14 -6.45
C ILE A 176 1.15 25.45 -7.58
N GLN A 177 1.84 24.61 -8.35
CA GLN A 177 1.25 23.78 -9.40
C GLN A 177 1.58 22.31 -9.12
N PHE A 178 0.57 21.45 -9.27
CA PHE A 178 0.73 20.02 -9.13
C PHE A 178 0.69 19.35 -10.49
N SER A 179 1.46 18.29 -10.62
CA SER A 179 1.52 17.52 -11.86
C SER A 179 1.78 16.06 -11.54
N ILE A 180 1.23 15.13 -12.32
CA ILE A 180 1.45 13.70 -12.15
C ILE A 180 2.26 13.14 -13.31
N LYS A 181 3.23 12.30 -12.98
CA LYS A 181 3.99 11.50 -13.95
C LYS A 181 3.92 10.01 -13.59
N PRO A 182 3.65 9.12 -14.56
CA PRO A 182 3.81 7.69 -14.36
C PRO A 182 5.29 7.33 -14.16
N ILE A 183 5.57 6.28 -13.39
CA ILE A 183 6.90 5.68 -13.34
C ILE A 183 7.16 4.93 -14.66
N PHE A 184 8.41 4.91 -15.13
CA PHE A 184 8.77 4.20 -16.36
C PHE A 184 8.73 2.69 -16.15
N SER A 185 7.53 2.12 -16.21
CA SER A 185 7.26 0.70 -16.06
C SER A 185 6.20 0.24 -17.06
N ARG A 186 6.23 -1.06 -17.40
CA ARG A 186 5.18 -1.65 -18.26
C ARG A 186 3.81 -1.63 -17.61
N ARG A 187 3.74 -1.69 -16.26
CA ARG A 187 2.47 -1.76 -15.50
C ARG A 187 1.97 -0.41 -14.96
N ALA A 188 2.81 0.63 -15.01
CA ALA A 188 2.52 1.93 -14.42
C ALA A 188 1.75 2.85 -15.39
N HIS A 189 0.46 2.56 -15.59
CA HIS A 189 -0.43 3.39 -16.41
C HIS A 189 -1.21 4.37 -15.55
N VAL A 190 -1.08 5.66 -15.81
CA VAL A 190 -1.85 6.70 -15.10
C VAL A 190 -2.85 7.32 -16.05
N PHE A 191 -4.07 7.53 -15.57
CA PHE A 191 -5.12 8.26 -16.27
C PHE A 191 -5.58 9.44 -15.42
N VAL A 192 -5.82 10.58 -16.04
CA VAL A 192 -6.42 11.76 -15.43
C VAL A 192 -7.74 12.03 -16.14
N ASN A 193 -8.85 11.96 -15.40
CA ASN A 193 -10.21 12.04 -15.94
C ASN A 193 -10.44 11.05 -17.10
N GLY A 194 -9.89 9.84 -16.98
CA GLY A 194 -9.96 8.77 -18.00
C GLY A 194 -8.97 8.91 -19.17
N ILE A 195 -8.23 10.02 -19.27
CA ILE A 195 -7.25 10.24 -20.34
C ILE A 195 -5.88 9.77 -19.88
N GLN A 196 -5.25 8.89 -20.66
CA GLN A 196 -3.95 8.32 -20.31
C GLN A 196 -2.83 9.36 -20.38
N VAL A 197 -2.01 9.43 -19.34
CA VAL A 197 -0.79 10.23 -19.32
C VAL A 197 0.32 9.48 -20.07
N SER A 198 1.06 10.18 -20.94
CA SER A 198 2.20 9.61 -21.66
C SER A 198 3.25 9.08 -20.69
N LYS A 199 3.87 7.92 -20.99
CA LYS A 199 4.89 7.28 -20.13
C LYS A 199 6.15 8.14 -19.90
N LYS A 200 6.42 9.10 -20.80
CA LYS A 200 7.52 10.07 -20.67
C LYS A 200 7.01 11.48 -20.35
N GLY A 201 5.69 11.66 -20.30
CA GLY A 201 5.05 12.95 -20.11
C GLY A 201 4.70 13.20 -18.64
N THR A 202 4.29 14.43 -18.39
CA THR A 202 3.68 14.83 -17.13
C THR A 202 2.35 15.51 -17.45
N LYS A 203 1.35 15.34 -16.59
CA LYS A 203 0.06 16.02 -16.72
C LYS A 203 -0.15 16.95 -15.53
N THR A 204 -0.36 18.24 -15.80
CA THR A 204 -0.77 19.21 -14.77
C THR A 204 -2.13 18.83 -14.23
N LEU A 205 -2.29 18.94 -12.90
CA LEU A 205 -3.51 18.61 -12.18
C LEU A 205 -4.29 19.89 -11.82
N THR A 206 -5.61 19.78 -11.87
CA THR A 206 -6.58 20.80 -11.43
C THR A 206 -7.48 20.25 -10.33
N SER A 207 -7.97 21.11 -9.44
CA SER A 207 -8.88 20.68 -8.36
C SER A 207 -10.10 19.96 -8.96
N GLY A 208 -10.45 18.81 -8.37
CA GLY A 208 -11.51 17.94 -8.87
C GLY A 208 -11.05 16.82 -9.82
N ASP A 209 -9.80 16.85 -10.29
CA ASP A 209 -9.25 15.79 -11.15
C ASP A 209 -9.32 14.42 -10.48
N ILE A 210 -9.74 13.42 -11.26
CA ILE A 210 -9.78 12.01 -10.84
C ILE A 210 -8.64 11.25 -11.49
N LEU A 211 -7.72 10.75 -10.66
CA LEU A 211 -6.58 9.96 -11.05
C LEU A 211 -6.92 8.48 -10.90
N THR A 212 -6.62 7.67 -11.92
CA THR A 212 -6.72 6.21 -11.86
C THR A 212 -5.46 5.55 -12.40
N VAL A 213 -5.23 4.32 -11.94
CA VAL A 213 -4.05 3.50 -12.29
C VAL A 213 -4.34 2.41 -13.34
N SER A 214 -5.60 2.31 -13.76
CA SER A 214 -6.11 1.33 -14.72
C SER A 214 -7.43 1.84 -15.32
N LYS A 215 -7.84 1.23 -16.43
CA LYS A 215 -9.17 1.42 -17.03
C LYS A 215 -10.26 0.56 -16.36
N ASP A 216 -9.87 -0.34 -15.47
CA ASP A 216 -10.81 -1.14 -14.69
C ASP A 216 -11.74 -0.20 -13.88
N PRO A 217 -13.07 -0.29 -14.05
CA PRO A 217 -14.03 0.50 -13.27
C PRO A 217 -13.90 0.33 -11.75
N GLN A 218 -13.38 -0.82 -11.30
CA GLN A 218 -13.13 -1.15 -9.89
C GLN A 218 -11.77 -0.67 -9.38
N ALA A 219 -10.94 -0.06 -10.25
CA ALA A 219 -9.68 0.53 -9.81
C ALA A 219 -9.93 1.68 -8.84
N VAL A 220 -9.02 1.83 -7.87
CA VAL A 220 -9.05 2.94 -6.92
C VAL A 220 -9.01 4.27 -7.68
N LYS A 221 -9.89 5.18 -7.27
CA LYS A 221 -10.01 6.54 -7.80
C LYS A 221 -9.45 7.51 -6.76
N PHE A 222 -8.45 8.28 -7.16
CA PHE A 222 -7.89 9.33 -6.32
C PHE A 222 -8.42 10.68 -6.81
N ARG A 223 -9.12 11.41 -5.94
CA ARG A 223 -9.55 12.78 -6.23
C ARG A 223 -8.49 13.75 -5.73
N PHE A 224 -8.04 14.64 -6.60
CA PHE A 224 -7.07 15.68 -6.27
C PHE A 224 -7.79 17.00 -5.95
N ASN A 225 -7.28 17.74 -4.97
CA ASN A 225 -7.67 19.12 -4.65
C ASN A 225 -6.40 19.96 -4.49
N SER A 226 -6.37 21.17 -5.04
CA SER A 226 -5.22 22.07 -5.00
C SER A 226 -5.12 22.93 -3.74
N GLY A 227 -6.16 22.96 -2.89
CA GLY A 227 -6.20 23.79 -1.68
C GLY A 227 -6.69 25.24 -1.93
N ASP A 228 -7.09 25.57 -3.16
CA ASP A 228 -7.51 26.94 -3.52
C ASP A 228 -9.00 27.25 -3.21
N GLY A 229 -9.70 26.33 -2.53
CA GLY A 229 -11.16 26.30 -2.36
C GLY A 229 -11.80 27.47 -1.59
N ALA A 230 -11.03 28.49 -1.19
CA ALA A 230 -11.55 29.75 -0.67
C ALA A 230 -11.82 30.80 -1.77
N ARG A 231 -11.21 30.69 -2.96
CA ARG A 231 -11.34 31.71 -4.02
C ARG A 231 -12.55 31.55 -4.95
N GLU A 232 -13.11 30.33 -5.08
CA GLU A 232 -14.22 30.05 -6.01
C GLU A 232 -15.62 30.21 -5.40
N ARG A 233 -15.75 30.40 -4.07
CA ARG A 233 -17.06 30.53 -3.41
C ARG A 233 -17.77 31.87 -3.64
N THR A 234 -17.10 32.85 -4.27
CA THR A 234 -17.65 34.19 -4.54
C THR A 234 -18.17 34.41 -5.96
N THR A 235 -18.09 33.43 -6.87
CA THR A 235 -18.44 33.66 -8.30
C THR A 235 -19.43 32.67 -8.92
N ALA A 236 -20.01 31.75 -8.15
CA ALA A 236 -20.99 30.79 -8.67
C ALA A 236 -22.45 31.24 -8.40
N SER A 237 -22.87 32.36 -9.01
CA SER A 237 -24.29 32.70 -9.19
C SER A 237 -24.56 33.23 -10.60
N SER A 238 -24.26 32.43 -11.63
CA SER A 238 -24.84 32.64 -12.95
C SER A 238 -24.75 31.36 -13.78
N SER A 239 -25.83 30.61 -13.78
CA SER A 239 -26.05 29.46 -14.66
C SER A 239 -26.20 29.90 -16.13
N PRO A 240 -25.64 29.18 -17.10
CA PRO A 240 -26.17 29.21 -18.47
C PRO A 240 -26.92 27.93 -18.81
N LYS A 241 -28.08 28.13 -19.44
CA LYS A 241 -29.03 27.15 -19.93
C LYS A 241 -28.44 26.36 -21.11
N SER A 242 -28.70 25.07 -21.14
CA SER A 242 -28.48 24.18 -22.28
C SER A 242 -29.59 24.35 -23.32
N SER A 243 -29.24 24.52 -24.59
CA SER A 243 -30.13 24.22 -25.71
C SER A 243 -29.40 23.36 -26.74
N SER A 244 -29.91 22.15 -26.89
CA SER A 244 -29.63 21.13 -27.90
C SER A 244 -29.72 21.65 -29.34
N ALA A 245 -28.93 21.09 -30.26
CA ALA A 245 -29.41 20.48 -31.51
C ALA A 245 -28.25 19.98 -32.39
N ARG A 246 -28.62 19.10 -33.31
CA ARG A 246 -27.86 18.13 -34.08
C ARG A 246 -27.38 18.67 -35.44
N ASN A 247 -26.16 18.30 -35.81
CA ASN A 247 -25.76 17.48 -36.97
C ASN A 247 -25.90 18.00 -38.43
N VAL A 248 -24.93 17.55 -39.25
CA VAL A 248 -24.96 17.25 -40.71
C VAL A 248 -24.36 18.26 -41.73
N SER A 249 -23.25 17.78 -42.34
CA SER A 249 -22.83 17.78 -43.77
C SER A 249 -22.28 19.01 -44.54
N GLN A 250 -21.16 18.70 -45.22
CA GLN A 250 -20.85 18.86 -46.66
C GLN A 250 -20.21 20.15 -47.25
N PHE A 251 -18.97 19.93 -47.74
CA PHE A 251 -18.46 20.10 -49.12
C PHE A 251 -17.98 21.47 -49.69
N SER A 252 -16.86 21.35 -50.45
CA SER A 252 -16.30 22.18 -51.56
C SER A 252 -15.44 23.41 -51.21
N GLN A 253 -14.12 23.44 -51.52
CA GLN A 253 -13.43 23.79 -52.81
C GLN A 253 -13.59 25.30 -53.16
N THR A 254 -12.61 26.15 -53.49
CA THR A 254 -11.32 26.06 -54.24
C THR A 254 -10.39 27.28 -53.99
N GLN A 255 -9.07 27.04 -54.20
CA GLN A 255 -7.94 27.85 -54.75
C GLN A 255 -8.06 29.37 -55.03
N ASP A 256 -7.04 30.18 -54.69
CA ASP A 256 -5.95 30.64 -55.60
C ASP A 256 -4.93 31.61 -54.93
N THR A 257 -3.69 31.54 -55.42
CA THR A 257 -2.42 32.28 -55.13
C THR A 257 -2.38 33.66 -55.84
N PRO A 258 -1.40 34.60 -55.68
CA PRO A 258 0.07 34.40 -55.65
C PRO A 258 0.98 35.33 -54.80
N SER A 259 2.25 34.89 -54.70
CA SER A 259 3.45 35.58 -54.15
C SER A 259 3.93 36.77 -55.01
N PRO A 260 4.98 37.53 -54.57
CA PRO A 260 6.35 37.17 -54.97
C PRO A 260 7.49 37.43 -53.94
N ASP A 261 8.48 36.52 -54.02
CA ASP A 261 9.96 36.61 -53.96
C ASP A 261 10.73 37.56 -53.01
N ALA A 262 11.69 36.97 -52.26
CA ALA A 262 13.14 37.17 -52.48
C ALA A 262 14.00 36.14 -51.72
N LYS A 263 15.00 35.60 -52.44
CA LYS A 263 15.97 34.56 -52.06
C LYS A 263 17.13 35.15 -51.24
N THR A 264 17.77 34.36 -50.37
CA THR A 264 19.24 34.17 -50.32
C THR A 264 19.58 32.92 -49.49
N ALA A 265 20.45 32.07 -50.05
CA ALA A 265 20.97 30.85 -49.47
C ALA A 265 22.33 31.08 -48.77
N THR A 266 22.65 30.37 -47.69
CA THR A 266 23.89 29.56 -47.56
C THR A 266 24.01 28.77 -46.24
N LYS A 267 24.42 27.50 -46.40
CA LYS A 267 25.38 26.69 -45.61
C LYS A 267 25.05 26.26 -44.16
N THR A 268 24.74 24.96 -44.05
CA THR A 268 25.40 23.92 -43.24
C THR A 268 26.01 24.30 -41.90
N THR A 269 25.55 23.69 -40.80
CA THR A 269 26.37 22.89 -39.86
C THR A 269 25.45 22.10 -38.91
N SER A 270 25.48 20.78 -39.06
CA SER A 270 24.92 19.81 -38.13
C SER A 270 25.71 19.84 -36.82
N GLN A 271 25.09 20.27 -35.72
CA GLN A 271 25.65 20.09 -34.38
C GLN A 271 24.87 18.99 -33.64
N LYS A 272 25.44 17.77 -33.69
CA LYS A 272 25.16 16.70 -32.73
C LYS A 272 25.54 17.22 -31.34
N GLN A 273 24.56 17.55 -30.50
CA GLN A 273 24.82 17.77 -29.08
C GLN A 273 24.67 16.44 -28.35
N GLN A 274 25.83 15.81 -28.15
CA GLN A 274 26.04 14.57 -27.44
C GLN A 274 25.77 14.82 -25.94
N VAL A 275 24.62 14.36 -25.43
CA VAL A 275 24.38 14.33 -23.99
C VAL A 275 25.23 13.19 -23.42
N LYS A 276 26.26 13.57 -22.68
CA LYS A 276 27.16 12.69 -21.93
C LYS A 276 26.36 11.94 -20.85
N LEU A 277 25.92 10.72 -21.18
CA LEU A 277 25.40 9.74 -20.23
C LEU A 277 26.57 9.13 -19.48
N GLU A 278 26.98 9.75 -18.38
CA GLU A 278 27.88 9.14 -17.41
C GLU A 278 27.27 9.23 -16.01
N ARG A 279 26.48 8.20 -15.68
CA ARG A 279 26.49 7.58 -14.36
C ARG A 279 26.31 6.08 -14.57
N ASN A 280 27.45 5.40 -14.76
CA ASN A 280 27.54 4.00 -14.41
C ASN A 280 27.39 3.96 -12.88
N ASP A 281 26.16 3.78 -12.39
CA ASP A 281 25.93 3.28 -11.04
C ASP A 281 26.30 1.79 -11.07
N THR A 282 27.60 1.50 -11.19
CA THR A 282 28.13 0.15 -10.98
C THR A 282 27.83 -0.21 -9.53
N ILE A 283 26.81 -1.06 -9.33
CA ILE A 283 26.57 -1.71 -8.04
C ILE A 283 27.89 -2.36 -7.65
N SER A 284 28.47 -1.92 -6.54
CA SER A 284 29.70 -2.51 -6.04
C SER A 284 29.46 -3.99 -5.75
N LEU A 285 30.47 -4.82 -5.98
CA LEU A 285 30.36 -6.25 -5.68
C LEU A 285 29.99 -6.52 -4.22
N THR A 286 30.34 -5.62 -3.30
CA THR A 286 29.94 -5.68 -1.88
C THR A 286 28.45 -5.38 -1.67
N GLN A 287 27.87 -4.43 -2.40
CA GLN A 287 26.43 -4.16 -2.34
C GLN A 287 25.61 -5.30 -2.96
N LEU A 288 26.13 -5.92 -4.02
CA LEU A 288 25.52 -7.10 -4.62
C LEU A 288 25.55 -8.30 -3.66
N GLU A 289 26.68 -8.52 -2.98
CA GLU A 289 26.85 -9.54 -1.95
C GLU A 289 25.82 -9.40 -0.82
N ALA A 290 25.67 -8.18 -0.28
CA ALA A 290 24.68 -7.88 0.75
C ALA A 290 23.24 -8.20 0.29
N ASN A 291 22.91 -7.91 -0.97
CA ASN A 291 21.58 -8.20 -1.54
C ASN A 291 21.33 -9.69 -1.84
N LEU A 292 22.39 -10.51 -1.85
CA LEU A 292 22.34 -11.96 -2.10
C LEU A 292 22.59 -12.80 -0.84
N THR A 293 22.56 -12.16 0.32
CA THR A 293 22.79 -12.80 1.62
C THR A 293 21.47 -13.23 2.26
N CYS A 294 21.44 -14.46 2.77
CA CYS A 294 20.30 -15.01 3.48
C CYS A 294 20.14 -14.38 4.87
N CYS A 295 18.94 -13.92 5.22
CA CYS A 295 18.65 -13.33 6.52
C CYS A 295 18.68 -14.31 7.70
N VAL A 296 18.78 -15.63 7.44
CA VAL A 296 18.80 -16.66 8.48
C VAL A 296 20.23 -17.14 8.75
N CYS A 297 20.93 -17.63 7.73
CA CYS A 297 22.29 -18.15 7.90
C CYS A 297 23.38 -17.10 7.66
N LEU A 298 23.03 -15.88 7.23
CA LEU A 298 23.95 -14.77 6.94
C LEU A 298 25.04 -15.07 5.90
N ASN A 299 24.91 -16.20 5.19
CA ASN A 299 25.72 -16.59 4.04
C ASN A 299 24.97 -16.27 2.74
N ILE A 300 25.69 -16.28 1.62
CA ILE A 300 25.08 -16.19 0.29
C ILE A 300 23.99 -17.25 0.14
N PHE A 301 22.89 -16.91 -0.53
CA PHE A 301 21.78 -17.86 -0.73
C PHE A 301 22.26 -19.20 -1.30
N PHE A 302 21.69 -20.30 -0.80
CA PHE A 302 21.81 -21.63 -1.36
C PHE A 302 20.41 -22.18 -1.55
N LYS A 303 20.07 -22.61 -2.77
CA LYS A 303 18.69 -22.95 -3.18
C LYS A 303 17.69 -21.88 -2.69
N PRO A 304 17.82 -20.62 -3.15
CA PRO A 304 16.97 -19.53 -2.67
C PRO A 304 15.50 -19.86 -2.96
N ILE A 305 14.66 -19.60 -1.97
CA ILE A 305 13.21 -19.70 -2.10
C ILE A 305 12.55 -18.32 -2.01
N ASN A 306 11.35 -18.26 -2.55
CA ASN A 306 10.39 -17.20 -2.36
C ASN A 306 9.28 -17.67 -1.40
N ILE A 307 8.96 -16.85 -0.40
CA ILE A 307 7.91 -17.09 0.60
C ILE A 307 6.66 -16.27 0.28
N ASP A 308 5.56 -16.95 -0.06
CA ASP A 308 4.26 -16.32 -0.34
C ASP A 308 3.44 -16.11 0.95
N PRO A 309 2.76 -14.95 1.15
CA PRO A 309 2.59 -13.80 0.24
C PRO A 309 3.59 -12.65 0.48
N CYS A 310 4.52 -12.81 1.44
CA CYS A 310 5.41 -11.72 1.85
C CYS A 310 6.58 -11.44 0.90
N ASN A 311 6.80 -12.34 -0.07
CA ASN A 311 7.86 -12.30 -1.08
C ASN A 311 9.30 -12.19 -0.53
N HIS A 312 9.52 -12.65 0.71
CA HIS A 312 10.85 -12.70 1.32
C HIS A 312 11.64 -13.91 0.86
N LYS A 313 12.96 -13.78 0.90
CA LYS A 313 13.91 -14.74 0.33
C LYS A 313 14.85 -15.27 1.40
N CYS A 314 15.00 -16.59 1.45
CA CYS A 314 15.93 -17.30 2.32
C CYS A 314 16.36 -18.61 1.65
N CYS A 315 17.38 -19.29 2.18
CA CYS A 315 17.75 -20.61 1.69
C CYS A 315 16.64 -21.62 1.99
N TYR A 316 16.48 -22.63 1.12
CA TYR A 316 15.53 -23.70 1.33
C TYR A 316 15.72 -24.42 2.68
N SER A 317 16.95 -24.84 2.99
CA SER A 317 17.31 -25.41 4.30
C SER A 317 16.98 -24.51 5.49
N CYS A 318 17.15 -23.20 5.34
CA CYS A 318 16.89 -22.22 6.40
C CYS A 318 15.40 -22.11 6.72
N VAL A 319 14.52 -22.10 5.71
CA VAL A 319 13.08 -22.09 5.98
C VAL A 319 12.62 -23.41 6.60
N LEU A 320 13.14 -24.55 6.14
CA LEU A 320 12.76 -25.85 6.69
C LEU A 320 13.16 -25.99 8.16
N SER A 321 14.38 -25.58 8.50
CA SER A 321 14.87 -25.58 9.88
C SER A 321 14.09 -24.60 10.77
N TRP A 322 13.78 -23.42 10.24
CA TRP A 322 12.93 -22.45 10.94
C TRP A 322 11.54 -23.01 11.24
N LEU A 323 10.91 -23.67 10.28
CA LEU A 323 9.61 -24.30 10.47
C LEU A 323 9.68 -25.42 11.52
N GLN A 324 10.69 -26.30 11.44
CA GLN A 324 10.90 -27.37 12.41
C GLN A 324 11.01 -26.82 13.85
N GLN A 325 11.84 -25.79 14.06
CA GLN A 325 12.03 -25.17 15.39
C GLN A 325 10.76 -24.52 15.94
N ASN A 326 9.85 -24.08 15.07
CA ASN A 326 8.61 -23.40 15.44
C ASN A 326 7.40 -24.34 15.42
N ARG A 327 7.59 -25.66 15.64
CA ARG A 327 6.52 -26.67 15.59
C ARG A 327 5.70 -26.59 14.29
N PHE A 328 6.37 -26.25 13.19
CA PHE A 328 5.80 -26.08 11.86
C PHE A 328 4.67 -25.04 11.77
N VAL A 329 4.68 -24.07 12.69
CA VAL A 329 3.89 -22.85 12.56
C VAL A 329 4.46 -22.08 11.37
N GLY A 330 3.77 -22.17 10.23
CA GLY A 330 4.14 -21.60 8.94
C GLY A 330 4.29 -20.09 8.97
N ARG A 331 5.37 -19.54 9.53
CA ARG A 331 5.65 -18.10 9.61
C ARG A 331 7.00 -17.79 9.00
N CYS A 332 7.08 -16.71 8.22
CA CYS A 332 8.30 -16.25 7.57
C CYS A 332 9.38 -15.90 8.62
N PRO A 333 10.63 -16.34 8.48
CA PRO A 333 11.71 -15.99 9.42
C PRO A 333 12.02 -14.49 9.42
N GLN A 334 11.81 -13.80 8.29
CA GLN A 334 12.14 -12.38 8.14
C GLN A 334 11.05 -11.45 8.66
N CYS A 335 9.78 -11.72 8.33
CA CYS A 335 8.67 -10.80 8.65
C CYS A 335 7.59 -11.39 9.55
N ARG A 336 7.69 -12.69 9.87
CA ARG A 336 6.70 -13.45 10.65
C ARG A 336 5.27 -13.47 10.08
N CYS A 337 5.08 -13.06 8.83
CA CYS A 337 3.84 -13.31 8.08
C CYS A 337 3.59 -14.81 7.93
N THR A 338 2.33 -15.23 7.90
CA THR A 338 1.98 -16.63 7.62
C THR A 338 2.45 -17.01 6.21
N ILE A 339 3.19 -18.12 6.11
CA ILE A 339 3.65 -18.74 4.89
C ILE A 339 2.49 -19.55 4.32
N MET A 340 2.03 -19.18 3.12
CA MET A 340 1.03 -19.97 2.40
C MET A 340 1.70 -20.98 1.47
N SER A 341 2.81 -20.59 0.85
CA SER A 341 3.63 -21.50 0.05
C SER A 341 5.07 -21.04 0.01
N VAL A 342 5.98 -21.98 -0.27
CA VAL A 342 7.39 -21.71 -0.58
C VAL A 342 7.69 -22.28 -1.96
N LYS A 343 8.43 -21.52 -2.77
CA LYS A 343 8.81 -21.93 -4.13
C LYS A 343 10.29 -21.62 -4.34
N LEU A 344 11.04 -22.51 -4.96
CA LEU A 344 12.39 -22.17 -5.42
C LEU A 344 12.32 -20.97 -6.38
N ASP A 345 13.34 -20.12 -6.34
CA ASP A 345 13.49 -18.97 -7.24
C ASP A 345 14.69 -19.23 -8.19
N PRO A 346 14.47 -19.90 -9.35
CA PRO A 346 15.54 -20.20 -10.30
C PRO A 346 16.23 -18.94 -10.82
N ALA A 347 15.49 -17.83 -10.98
CA ALA A 347 16.05 -16.58 -11.47
C ALA A 347 17.03 -15.98 -10.46
N LEU A 348 16.68 -15.97 -9.17
CA LEU A 348 17.62 -15.58 -8.12
C LEU A 348 18.80 -16.56 -8.03
N ASN A 349 18.56 -17.86 -8.20
CA ASN A 349 19.64 -18.85 -8.19
C ASN A 349 20.67 -18.60 -9.32
N SER A 350 20.22 -18.26 -10.53
CA SER A 350 21.13 -17.89 -11.63
C SER A 350 21.98 -16.65 -11.31
N ILE A 351 21.39 -15.66 -10.63
CA ILE A 351 22.12 -14.44 -10.20
C ILE A 351 23.15 -14.80 -9.12
N VAL A 352 22.79 -15.65 -8.17
CA VAL A 352 23.70 -16.15 -7.13
C VAL A 352 24.89 -16.88 -7.76
N GLU A 353 24.66 -17.80 -8.71
CA GLU A 353 25.74 -18.52 -9.39
C GLU A 353 26.68 -17.58 -10.16
N THR A 354 26.13 -16.52 -10.77
CA THR A 354 26.93 -15.49 -11.43
C THR A 354 27.84 -14.77 -10.43
N MET A 355 27.32 -14.42 -9.25
CA MET A 355 28.12 -13.79 -8.19
C MET A 355 29.19 -14.74 -7.65
N LEU A 356 28.85 -16.02 -7.42
CA LEU A 356 29.80 -17.03 -6.97
C LEU A 356 30.89 -17.35 -8.01
N THR A 357 30.64 -17.06 -9.28
CA THR A 357 31.66 -17.12 -10.34
C THR A 357 32.63 -15.95 -10.23
N MET A 358 32.14 -14.76 -9.89
CA MET A 358 32.97 -13.57 -9.66
C MET A 358 33.73 -13.62 -8.32
N LYS A 359 33.15 -14.23 -7.28
CA LYS A 359 33.76 -14.43 -5.96
C LYS A 359 33.67 -15.89 -5.49
N PRO A 360 34.56 -16.78 -5.98
CA PRO A 360 34.54 -18.19 -5.61
C PRO A 360 34.74 -18.46 -4.12
N ALA A 361 35.44 -17.57 -3.40
CA ALA A 361 35.68 -17.68 -1.96
C ALA A 361 34.39 -17.63 -1.10
N LEU A 362 33.26 -17.18 -1.67
CA LEU A 362 31.95 -17.18 -0.99
C LEU A 362 31.16 -18.47 -1.22
N ARG A 363 31.69 -19.42 -2.01
CA ARG A 363 31.07 -20.74 -2.17
C ARG A 363 31.22 -21.55 -0.89
N ARG A 364 30.15 -22.27 -0.54
CA ARG A 364 30.17 -23.25 0.54
C ARG A 364 31.08 -24.41 0.17
N SER A 365 31.72 -25.02 1.16
CA SER A 365 32.50 -26.24 0.94
C SER A 365 31.58 -27.41 0.58
N ASN A 366 32.15 -28.43 -0.07
CA ASN A 366 31.38 -29.62 -0.45
C ASN A 366 30.84 -30.35 0.79
N GLU A 367 31.59 -30.32 1.88
CA GLU A 367 31.20 -30.89 3.17
C GLU A 367 30.00 -30.15 3.77
N GLU A 368 29.98 -28.81 3.71
CA GLU A 368 28.84 -28.01 4.18
C GLU A 368 27.60 -28.26 3.32
N VAL A 369 27.77 -28.34 1.99
CA VAL A 369 26.66 -28.65 1.07
C VAL A 369 26.05 -30.01 1.39
N ALA A 370 26.88 -31.05 1.55
CA ALA A 370 26.39 -32.39 1.90
C ALA A 370 25.61 -32.40 3.22
N MET A 371 26.11 -31.69 4.24
CA MET A 371 25.41 -31.55 5.53
C MET A 371 24.07 -30.82 5.40
N ILE A 372 24.01 -29.74 4.60
CA ILE A 372 22.78 -29.00 4.34
C ILE A 372 21.74 -29.90 3.65
N GLU A 373 22.14 -30.66 2.64
CA GLU A 373 21.22 -31.53 1.89
C GLU A 373 20.69 -32.69 2.74
N GLU A 374 21.52 -33.25 3.62
CA GLU A 374 21.07 -34.26 4.58
C GLU A 374 20.02 -33.69 5.55
N LEU A 375 20.25 -32.47 6.05
CA LEU A 375 19.31 -31.76 6.92
C LEU A 375 18.00 -31.42 6.19
N GLU A 376 18.07 -30.95 4.94
CA GLU A 376 16.91 -30.70 4.08
C GLU A 376 16.07 -31.97 3.94
N ALA A 377 16.69 -33.11 3.64
CA ALA A 377 16.01 -34.40 3.50
C ALA A 377 15.36 -34.87 4.81
N ARG A 378 15.99 -34.61 5.97
CA ARG A 378 15.44 -34.94 7.28
C ARG A 378 14.22 -34.07 7.62
N ASN A 379 14.37 -32.75 7.52
CA ASN A 379 13.32 -31.79 7.88
C ASN A 379 12.13 -31.85 6.93
N MET A 380 12.37 -32.12 5.64
CA MET A 380 11.30 -32.30 4.66
C MET A 380 10.47 -33.55 4.95
N ARG A 381 11.11 -34.68 5.31
CA ARG A 381 10.40 -35.90 5.72
C ARG A 381 9.53 -35.67 6.94
N GLU A 382 10.04 -34.96 7.95
CA GLU A 382 9.29 -34.60 9.14
C GLU A 382 8.10 -33.67 8.82
N TYR A 383 8.32 -32.66 7.98
CA TYR A 383 7.27 -31.75 7.52
C TYR A 383 6.16 -32.47 6.74
N GLN A 384 6.53 -33.39 5.83
CA GLN A 384 5.57 -34.20 5.08
C GLN A 384 4.76 -35.13 5.99
N ASN A 385 5.41 -35.77 6.98
CA ASN A 385 4.70 -36.59 7.96
C ASN A 385 3.69 -35.78 8.78
N LEU A 386 4.00 -34.52 9.12
CA LEU A 386 3.07 -33.65 9.83
C LEU A 386 1.93 -33.14 8.97
N LEU A 387 2.13 -32.90 7.68
CA LEU A 387 1.02 -32.62 6.75
C LEU A 387 0.14 -33.86 6.55
N GLN A 388 0.75 -35.05 6.51
CA GLN A 388 0.02 -36.31 6.51
C GLN A 388 -0.78 -36.48 7.81
N TYR A 389 -0.21 -36.08 8.95
CA TYR A 389 -0.88 -36.09 10.26
C TYR A 389 -1.97 -35.01 10.36
N SER A 390 -1.79 -33.83 9.75
CA SER A 390 -2.80 -32.76 9.72
C SER A 390 -4.01 -33.13 8.86
N LEU A 391 -3.84 -33.96 7.82
CA LEU A 391 -4.96 -34.58 7.09
C LEU A 391 -5.76 -35.57 7.96
N THR A 392 -5.21 -36.01 9.09
CA THR A 392 -5.88 -36.92 10.05
C THR A 392 -6.34 -36.25 11.35
N VAL A 393 -6.09 -34.95 11.54
CA VAL A 393 -6.48 -34.20 12.77
C VAL A 393 -7.27 -32.93 12.43
N ASP A 394 -8.32 -33.08 11.61
CA ASP A 394 -9.41 -32.09 11.46
C ASP A 394 -10.81 -32.70 11.66
N ALA A 395 -10.88 -33.95 12.14
CA ALA A 395 -12.05 -34.46 12.84
C ALA A 395 -11.73 -34.44 14.34
N PHE A 396 -12.68 -34.00 15.18
CA PHE A 396 -12.56 -33.81 16.63
C PHE A 396 -11.96 -32.46 17.08
N LEU A 397 -12.78 -31.41 17.10
CA LEU A 397 -13.48 -31.10 18.36
C LEU A 397 -14.79 -30.31 18.11
N PRO A 398 -15.86 -30.61 18.87
CA PRO A 398 -17.22 -30.08 18.66
C PRO A 398 -17.44 -28.66 19.22
N GLN A 399 -18.46 -28.00 18.66
CA GLN A 399 -19.10 -26.79 19.18
C GLN A 399 -19.56 -26.97 20.64
N PRO A 400 -19.45 -25.96 21.52
CA PRO A 400 -19.95 -26.06 22.89
C PRO A 400 -21.48 -26.16 22.92
N GLN A 401 -22.01 -27.27 23.44
CA GLN A 401 -23.41 -27.39 23.84
C GLN A 401 -23.62 -26.76 25.22
N SER A 402 -24.70 -26.01 25.35
CA SER A 402 -25.13 -25.31 26.57
C SER A 402 -25.42 -26.28 27.73
N PRO A 403 -25.15 -25.88 28.99
CA PRO A 403 -25.46 -26.71 30.15
C PRO A 403 -26.96 -26.68 30.45
N TRP A 404 -27.58 -27.86 30.46
CA TRP A 404 -28.94 -28.06 30.98
C TRP A 404 -28.91 -28.03 32.51
N MET A 405 -29.92 -27.41 33.12
CA MET A 405 -30.24 -27.52 34.54
C MET A 405 -31.77 -27.64 34.69
N PRO A 406 -32.23 -28.26 35.79
CA PRO A 406 -32.77 -29.63 35.78
C PRO A 406 -34.27 -29.75 35.54
#